data_AF-A0A420BFZ0-F1
#
_entry.id   AF-A0A420BFZ0-F1
#
_cell.length_a   1.000
_cell.length_b   1.000
_cell.length_c   1.000
_cell.angle_alpha   90.00
_cell.angle_beta   90.00
_cell.angle_gamma   90.00
#
_symmetry.space_group_name_H-M   'P 1'
#
loop_
_entity.id
_entity.type
_entity.pdbx_description
1 polymer ?
#
loop_
_entity_poly.entity_id
_entity_poly.type
_entity_poly.pdbx_seq_one_letter_code
_entity_poly.pdbx_strand_id
1 'polypeptide(L)'
;MKFQKVSLFVLLASTCLNVTAQNNVPAQKMEWFEDAKLGIFIHWGIYSVDGISESWSFFNNYINHDNYIKQLDGFTAKNYKPKEWAKLIKQAGAKYTVITTKHHDGISLWNTKADKAITTVKDAAAKQDVITPFVRAIQQEGLHTGLYYSLPDWSHPYYDVFTRARKRYELAKEPNRWNHYVAYYQKQLSELSQQYKPELIWFDGDWEHSAEEWKAKETLALLRKHNPNIIINSRLNHHGDYETPEQGIPVTRPETKFWELCYTMNDSWGYQPFDKKYKSPNMIIRTLVDCISMGGNLLLDIGPKADGSIPEEQLNILKQLGRWTNKHATAIYGTRAGIPFENYQGKSALSKDGKTLYLYVYEQKPQLQLKGLLNTALPELSVVGDAASKVTVTTADAAIQLDLTKVNFDQDVTVLALKFKDKVQWQAPQEKEVSLENVLNNKHIGTALNQIASTLHVGKNIFDHSGLTLDGMETKLPTGNLTNPAVLDWVKKHAEALYETGKGLPEGHYEGLSALSKDRQTLYLFVEGTPTGPIALKGIKNGIARIRVVGEGSMINHEIFNKLYWSSIPGIVYIQAPKERLDKNMTVIAVLLDSPLALHREKVGAIENNL
;
A
#
# COMPACT_ATOMS: atom_id res chain seq x y z
N MET A 1 61.90 -19.75 -41.06
CA MET A 1 62.09 -20.29 -39.69
C MET A 1 61.87 -19.17 -38.68
N LYS A 2 60.67 -19.11 -38.08
CA LYS A 2 60.33 -18.17 -37.01
C LYS A 2 60.27 -18.98 -35.71
N PHE A 3 61.11 -18.66 -34.74
CA PHE A 3 61.09 -19.25 -33.40
C PHE A 3 60.39 -18.32 -32.41
N GLN A 4 59.67 -18.99 -31.51
CA GLN A 4 58.77 -18.48 -30.48
C GLN A 4 59.47 -17.56 -29.47
N LYS A 5 58.74 -16.55 -28.99
CA LYS A 5 58.86 -16.06 -27.62
C LYS A 5 57.45 -16.01 -27.01
N VAL A 6 57.30 -16.79 -25.94
CA VAL A 6 56.12 -16.88 -25.10
C VAL A 6 56.05 -15.63 -24.23
N SER A 7 54.95 -14.89 -24.29
CA SER A 7 54.64 -13.80 -23.37
C SER A 7 53.62 -14.28 -22.35
N LEU A 8 54.04 -14.31 -21.08
CA LEU A 8 53.20 -14.64 -19.92
C LEU A 8 52.41 -13.38 -19.53
N PHE A 9 51.10 -13.37 -19.78
CA PHE A 9 50.20 -12.32 -19.30
C PHE A 9 49.63 -12.74 -17.93
N VAL A 10 50.06 -12.07 -16.86
CA VAL A 10 49.43 -12.17 -15.54
C VAL A 10 48.37 -11.06 -15.47
N LEU A 11 47.10 -11.45 -15.59
CA LEU A 11 45.96 -10.55 -15.38
C LEU A 11 45.62 -10.56 -13.87
N LEU A 12 45.94 -9.49 -13.15
CA LEU A 12 45.40 -9.27 -11.80
C LEU A 12 43.91 -8.90 -11.93
N ALA A 13 43.03 -9.84 -11.60
CA ALA A 13 41.61 -9.56 -11.40
C ALA A 13 41.40 -8.94 -10.01
N SER A 14 41.26 -7.62 -9.96
CA SER A 14 40.81 -6.91 -8.77
C SER A 14 39.29 -7.11 -8.61
N THR A 15 38.88 -8.08 -7.81
CA THR A 15 37.50 -8.23 -7.38
C THR A 15 37.20 -7.18 -6.29
N CYS A 16 36.59 -6.06 -6.68
CA CYS A 16 35.93 -5.17 -5.73
C CYS A 16 34.69 -5.88 -5.17
N LEU A 17 34.82 -6.51 -4.00
CA LEU A 17 33.69 -6.90 -3.17
C LEU A 17 33.09 -5.63 -2.56
N ASN A 18 32.02 -5.11 -3.16
CA ASN A 18 31.12 -4.18 -2.49
C ASN A 18 30.38 -4.95 -1.39
N VAL A 19 30.95 -4.97 -0.19
CA VAL A 19 30.23 -5.37 1.02
C VAL A 19 29.30 -4.22 1.37
N THR A 20 28.04 -4.31 0.94
CA THR A 20 26.97 -3.53 1.56
C THR A 20 26.82 -4.03 2.99
N ALA A 21 27.31 -3.25 3.95
CA ALA A 21 26.99 -3.46 5.34
C ALA A 21 25.48 -3.21 5.52
N GLN A 22 24.68 -4.28 5.46
CA GLN A 22 23.33 -4.24 6.02
C GLN A 22 23.48 -3.90 7.51
N ASN A 23 23.09 -2.68 7.88
CA ASN A 23 22.89 -2.32 9.28
C ASN A 23 21.88 -3.32 9.85
N ASN A 24 22.37 -4.30 10.61
CA ASN A 24 21.52 -5.25 11.32
C ASN A 24 20.77 -4.49 12.42
N VAL A 25 19.61 -3.93 12.06
CA VAL A 25 18.63 -3.42 13.02
C VAL A 25 18.31 -4.57 13.98
N PRO A 26 18.51 -4.42 15.31
CA PRO A 26 18.21 -5.50 16.24
C PRO A 26 16.75 -5.93 16.09
N ALA A 27 16.50 -7.16 15.67
CA ALA A 27 15.16 -7.65 15.34
C ALA A 27 14.14 -7.47 16.47
N GLN A 28 14.61 -7.43 17.72
CA GLN A 28 13.79 -7.24 18.90
C GLN A 28 13.13 -5.85 18.99
N LYS A 29 13.81 -4.76 18.56
CA LYS A 29 13.20 -3.42 18.66
C LYS A 29 12.09 -3.20 17.64
N MET A 30 12.16 -3.87 16.49
CA MET A 30 11.19 -3.76 15.40
C MET A 30 10.00 -4.72 15.56
N GLU A 31 9.98 -5.56 16.60
CA GLU A 31 8.96 -6.60 16.75
C GLU A 31 7.55 -6.01 16.87
N TRP A 32 7.35 -5.00 17.71
CA TRP A 32 6.05 -4.36 17.86
C TRP A 32 5.60 -3.70 16.55
N PHE A 33 6.55 -3.09 15.82
CA PHE A 33 6.27 -2.42 14.56
C PHE A 33 5.86 -3.43 13.49
N GLU A 34 6.59 -4.54 13.35
CA GLU A 34 6.23 -5.62 12.42
C GLU A 34 4.88 -6.26 12.79
N ASP A 35 4.53 -6.35 14.08
CA ASP A 35 3.27 -6.93 14.53
C ASP A 35 2.08 -5.96 14.45
N ALA A 36 2.33 -4.64 14.40
CA ALA A 36 1.31 -3.59 14.46
C ALA A 36 0.40 -3.50 13.23
N LYS A 37 0.97 -3.62 12.01
CA LYS A 37 0.33 -3.55 10.67
C LYS A 37 -0.44 -2.27 10.31
N LEU A 38 -1.06 -1.59 11.26
CA LEU A 38 -1.89 -0.42 11.03
C LEU A 38 -1.56 0.68 12.04
N GLY A 39 -1.23 1.86 11.52
CA GLY A 39 -1.09 3.10 12.26
C GLY A 39 -1.98 4.21 11.70
N ILE A 40 -2.21 5.26 12.49
CA ILE A 40 -2.87 6.49 12.04
C ILE A 40 -1.87 7.65 11.98
N PHE A 41 -1.69 8.23 10.80
CA PHE A 41 -0.98 9.49 10.60
C PHE A 41 -1.94 10.66 10.86
N ILE A 42 -1.43 11.78 11.35
CA ILE A 42 -2.21 12.99 11.59
C ILE A 42 -1.41 14.19 11.10
N HIS A 43 -1.88 14.81 10.01
CA HIS A 43 -1.40 16.10 9.55
C HIS A 43 -2.33 17.21 10.03
N TRP A 44 -1.90 17.90 11.09
CA TRP A 44 -2.65 19.01 11.66
C TRP A 44 -1.75 20.22 11.93
N GLY A 45 -2.26 21.41 11.62
CA GLY A 45 -1.53 22.67 11.74
C GLY A 45 -2.33 23.84 11.19
N ILE A 46 -1.70 25.02 11.11
CA ILE A 46 -2.40 26.26 10.74
C ILE A 46 -2.97 26.23 9.32
N TYR A 47 -2.40 25.42 8.43
CA TYR A 47 -2.92 25.19 7.07
C TYR A 47 -4.36 24.65 7.03
N SER A 48 -4.86 24.08 8.14
CA SER A 48 -6.23 23.62 8.26
C SER A 48 -7.27 24.76 8.43
N VAL A 49 -6.83 26.00 8.59
CA VAL A 49 -7.70 27.18 8.76
C VAL A 49 -8.37 27.54 7.45
N ASP A 50 -7.56 27.84 6.43
CA ASP A 50 -8.07 28.13 5.09
C ASP A 50 -8.22 26.85 4.25
N GLY A 51 -7.77 25.70 4.79
CA GLY A 51 -7.91 24.40 4.16
C GLY A 51 -7.02 24.23 2.93
N ILE A 52 -5.75 24.60 3.08
CA ILE A 52 -4.74 24.61 2.02
C ILE A 52 -3.65 23.58 2.29
N SER A 53 -2.80 23.30 1.30
CA SER A 53 -1.69 22.35 1.45
C SER A 53 -0.70 22.78 2.54
N GLU A 54 -0.28 21.81 3.34
CA GLU A 54 0.66 21.94 4.45
C GLU A 54 2.03 22.47 4.00
N SER A 55 2.30 23.75 4.29
CA SER A 55 3.55 24.48 4.00
C SER A 55 3.85 24.70 2.51
N TRP A 56 3.52 23.74 1.66
CA TRP A 56 3.76 23.78 0.21
C TRP A 56 3.04 24.93 -0.48
N SER A 57 1.89 25.37 0.03
CA SER A 57 1.14 26.48 -0.57
C SER A 57 1.95 27.79 -0.60
N PHE A 58 2.72 28.09 0.46
CA PHE A 58 3.58 29.29 0.45
C PHE A 58 4.96 29.00 -0.12
N PHE A 59 5.49 27.78 0.07
CA PHE A 59 6.77 27.39 -0.50
C PHE A 59 6.76 27.47 -2.03
N ASN A 60 5.63 27.08 -2.65
CA ASN A 60 5.40 27.17 -4.09
C ASN A 60 4.87 28.55 -4.53
N ASN A 61 4.75 29.52 -3.61
CA ASN A 61 4.26 30.89 -3.84
C ASN A 61 2.82 30.98 -4.37
N TYR A 62 1.95 29.99 -4.10
CA TYR A 62 0.50 30.12 -4.39
C TYR A 62 -0.17 31.12 -3.46
N ILE A 63 0.41 31.30 -2.27
CA ILE A 63 0.11 32.35 -1.30
C ILE A 63 1.44 32.91 -0.79
N ASN A 64 1.49 34.19 -0.41
CA ASN A 64 2.69 34.73 0.23
C ASN A 64 2.81 34.24 1.70
N HIS A 65 4.02 34.27 2.23
CA HIS A 65 4.33 33.80 3.58
C HIS A 65 3.55 34.56 4.67
N ASP A 66 3.43 35.89 4.56
CA ASP A 66 2.70 36.70 5.56
C ASP A 66 1.23 36.27 5.68
N ASN A 67 0.55 36.04 4.55
CA ASN A 67 -0.82 35.56 4.55
C ASN A 67 -0.92 34.11 5.04
N TYR A 68 0.07 33.27 4.74
CA TYR A 68 0.12 31.91 5.30
C TYR A 68 0.21 31.93 6.82
N ILE A 69 1.11 32.77 7.38
CA ILE A 69 1.32 32.91 8.83
C ILE A 69 0.12 33.53 9.54
N LYS A 70 -0.66 34.42 8.89
CA LYS A 70 -1.92 34.96 9.46
C LYS A 70 -2.93 33.87 9.84
N GLN A 71 -2.85 32.67 9.29
CA GLN A 71 -3.69 31.55 9.72
C GLN A 71 -3.48 31.16 11.19
N LEU A 72 -2.37 31.57 11.84
CA LEU A 72 -2.22 31.48 13.29
C LEU A 72 -3.43 32.07 14.04
N ASP A 73 -4.05 33.14 13.52
CA ASP A 73 -5.21 33.82 14.12
C ASP A 73 -6.49 32.97 14.05
N GLY A 74 -6.56 32.01 13.14
CA GLY A 74 -7.71 31.12 12.93
C GLY A 74 -7.54 29.71 13.51
N PHE A 75 -6.32 29.31 13.86
CA PHE A 75 -6.05 27.99 14.43
C PHE A 75 -6.43 27.97 15.91
N THR A 76 -7.66 27.54 16.20
CA THR A 76 -8.28 27.68 17.54
C THR A 76 -8.20 26.43 18.40
N ALA A 77 -8.18 25.22 17.81
CA ALA A 77 -8.28 23.96 18.55
C ALA A 77 -9.46 23.92 19.56
N LYS A 78 -10.54 24.70 19.36
CA LYS A 78 -11.63 24.86 20.33
C LYS A 78 -12.45 23.59 20.59
N ASN A 79 -12.49 22.68 19.62
CA ASN A 79 -13.18 21.39 19.63
C ASN A 79 -12.19 20.22 19.70
N TYR A 80 -10.91 20.49 19.97
CA TYR A 80 -9.87 19.49 20.08
C TYR A 80 -10.06 18.64 21.35
N LYS A 81 -10.25 17.34 21.14
CA LYS A 81 -10.51 16.38 22.22
C LYS A 81 -9.58 15.17 22.10
N PRO A 82 -8.36 15.25 22.67
CA PRO A 82 -7.32 14.23 22.48
C PRO A 82 -7.74 12.82 22.90
N LYS A 83 -8.53 12.71 23.96
CA LYS A 83 -9.06 11.42 24.44
C LYS A 83 -10.02 10.80 23.43
N GLU A 84 -10.87 11.62 22.79
CA GLU A 84 -11.78 11.13 21.75
C GLU A 84 -11.02 10.72 20.49
N TRP A 85 -9.97 11.47 20.11
CA TRP A 85 -9.07 11.08 19.02
C TRP A 85 -8.36 9.75 19.30
N ALA A 86 -7.71 9.61 20.46
CA ALA A 86 -7.01 8.37 20.84
C ALA A 86 -7.95 7.16 20.86
N LYS A 87 -9.17 7.33 21.40
CA LYS A 87 -10.19 6.28 21.40
C LYS A 87 -10.62 5.90 19.99
N LEU A 88 -10.83 6.89 19.10
CA LEU A 88 -11.18 6.63 17.70
C LEU A 88 -10.07 5.87 16.97
N ILE A 89 -8.81 6.27 17.15
CA ILE A 89 -7.64 5.59 16.56
C ILE A 89 -7.58 4.12 16.97
N LYS A 90 -7.74 3.85 18.27
CA LYS A 90 -7.82 2.48 18.80
C LYS A 90 -9.02 1.71 18.25
N GLN A 91 -10.19 2.35 18.17
CA GLN A 91 -11.41 1.75 17.63
C GLN A 91 -11.29 1.39 16.15
N ALA A 92 -10.53 2.17 15.37
CA ALA A 92 -10.19 1.86 13.99
C ALA A 92 -9.28 0.61 13.87
N GLY A 93 -8.69 0.17 14.98
CA GLY A 93 -7.79 -0.99 15.06
C GLY A 93 -6.31 -0.62 14.94
N ALA A 94 -5.95 0.66 14.88
CA ALA A 94 -4.55 1.03 14.84
C ALA A 94 -3.82 0.63 16.14
N LYS A 95 -2.51 0.33 16.02
CA LYS A 95 -1.64 -0.01 17.17
C LYS A 95 -0.67 1.11 17.51
N TYR A 96 -0.54 2.09 16.64
CA TYR A 96 0.33 3.24 16.81
C TYR A 96 -0.23 4.46 16.07
N THR A 97 0.31 5.62 16.37
CA THR A 97 -0.02 6.85 15.67
C THR A 97 1.21 7.71 15.48
N VAL A 98 1.22 8.52 14.42
CA VAL A 98 2.24 9.51 14.14
C VAL A 98 1.52 10.85 13.95
N ILE A 99 1.89 11.88 14.71
CA ILE A 99 1.29 13.22 14.60
C ILE A 99 2.36 14.24 14.23
N THR A 100 2.03 15.17 13.32
CA THR A 100 2.87 16.32 12.99
C THR A 100 3.13 17.16 14.23
N THR A 101 4.33 17.08 14.80
CA THR A 101 4.71 18.00 15.89
C THR A 101 5.06 19.38 15.33
N LYS A 102 5.70 19.39 14.17
CA LYS A 102 6.08 20.56 13.37
C LYS A 102 6.19 20.11 11.91
N HIS A 103 5.51 20.79 10.98
CA HIS A 103 5.67 20.58 9.54
C HIS A 103 6.74 21.54 8.96
N HIS A 104 6.95 21.55 7.65
CA HIS A 104 7.95 22.40 6.99
C HIS A 104 7.71 23.91 7.20
N ASP A 105 6.48 24.33 7.55
CA ASP A 105 6.15 25.71 7.89
C ASP A 105 6.80 26.20 9.18
N GLY A 106 7.33 25.31 10.01
CA GLY A 106 8.01 25.65 11.26
C GLY A 106 7.11 25.83 12.48
N ILE A 107 5.80 25.68 12.35
CA ILE A 107 4.87 25.94 13.46
C ILE A 107 4.86 24.73 14.39
N SER A 108 5.39 24.93 15.59
CA SER A 108 5.45 23.86 16.60
C SER A 108 4.12 23.75 17.35
N LEU A 109 3.52 22.55 17.36
CA LEU A 109 2.26 22.26 18.04
C LEU A 109 2.39 22.10 19.58
N TRP A 110 3.59 22.28 20.12
CA TRP A 110 3.90 22.27 21.54
C TRP A 110 4.72 23.51 21.94
N ASN A 111 4.86 23.75 23.24
CA ASN A 111 5.55 24.93 23.79
C ASN A 111 7.07 24.76 23.85
N THR A 112 7.72 24.54 22.71
CA THR A 112 9.18 24.45 22.65
C THR A 112 9.88 25.69 23.21
N LYS A 113 11.06 25.52 23.82
CA LYS A 113 11.91 26.61 24.31
C LYS A 113 13.07 26.91 23.36
N ALA A 114 13.06 26.34 22.16
CA ALA A 114 14.05 26.66 21.15
C ALA A 114 13.98 28.13 20.72
N ASP A 115 15.14 28.73 20.41
CA ASP A 115 15.23 30.16 20.07
C ASP A 115 14.38 30.46 18.83
N LYS A 116 13.64 31.58 18.85
CA LYS A 116 12.82 32.08 17.73
C LYS A 116 11.75 31.12 17.18
N ALA A 117 11.41 30.05 17.90
CA ALA A 117 10.32 29.16 17.52
C ALA A 117 8.97 29.88 17.47
N ILE A 118 8.14 29.53 16.49
CA ILE A 118 6.73 29.90 16.43
C ILE A 118 5.92 28.71 16.95
N THR A 119 4.98 28.95 17.87
CA THR A 119 4.27 27.88 18.57
C THR A 119 2.76 28.14 18.64
N THR A 120 1.98 27.07 18.74
CA THR A 120 0.53 27.18 19.01
C THR A 120 0.22 27.83 20.36
N VAL A 121 1.13 27.73 21.33
CA VAL A 121 0.96 28.28 22.68
C VAL A 121 1.12 29.79 22.71
N LYS A 122 2.18 30.29 22.07
CA LYS A 122 2.52 31.70 22.09
C LYS A 122 1.79 32.48 21.00
N ASP A 123 1.78 31.93 19.78
CA ASP A 123 1.51 32.72 18.57
C ASP A 123 0.10 32.45 18.02
N ALA A 124 -0.37 31.19 17.99
CA ALA A 124 -1.70 30.85 17.46
C ALA A 124 -2.87 31.27 18.39
N ALA A 125 -4.07 31.37 17.85
CA ALA A 125 -5.31 31.64 18.59
C ALA A 125 -5.67 30.53 19.60
N ALA A 126 -5.18 29.31 19.38
CA ALA A 126 -5.36 28.18 20.27
C ALA A 126 -4.80 28.42 21.68
N LYS A 127 -3.68 29.16 21.78
CA LYS A 127 -2.97 29.46 23.05
C LYS A 127 -2.75 28.24 23.95
N GLN A 128 -2.58 27.06 23.36
CA GLN A 128 -2.44 25.79 24.09
C GLN A 128 -1.50 24.80 23.38
N ASP A 129 -0.90 23.93 24.19
CA ASP A 129 -0.09 22.79 23.74
C ASP A 129 -1.05 21.65 23.37
N VAL A 130 -0.97 21.18 22.12
CA VAL A 130 -1.82 20.11 21.63
C VAL A 130 -1.10 18.77 21.46
N ILE A 131 0.22 18.71 21.69
CA ILE A 131 0.98 17.45 21.63
C ILE A 131 0.97 16.75 23.00
N THR A 132 1.25 17.47 24.09
CA THR A 132 1.27 16.89 25.45
C THR A 132 -0.03 16.13 25.77
N PRO A 133 -1.23 16.72 25.64
CA PRO A 133 -2.46 16.00 25.98
C PRO A 133 -2.78 14.86 25.01
N PHE A 134 -2.37 14.94 23.74
CA PHE A 134 -2.50 13.83 22.79
C PHE A 134 -1.63 12.63 23.16
N VAL A 135 -0.33 12.86 23.40
CA VAL A 135 0.62 11.80 23.78
C VAL A 135 0.15 11.08 25.05
N ARG A 136 -0.36 11.83 26.03
CA ARG A 136 -0.94 11.22 27.24
C ARG A 136 -2.16 10.36 26.93
N ALA A 137 -3.06 10.82 26.05
CA ALA A 137 -4.25 10.08 25.69
C ALA A 137 -3.93 8.78 24.93
N ILE A 138 -2.99 8.81 24.00
CA ILE A 138 -2.60 7.61 23.23
C ILE A 138 -1.86 6.59 24.10
N GLN A 139 -1.01 7.04 25.03
CA GLN A 139 -0.39 6.17 26.03
C GLN A 139 -1.42 5.53 26.97
N GLN A 140 -2.43 6.29 27.40
CA GLN A 140 -3.55 5.76 28.21
C GLN A 140 -4.37 4.71 27.45
N GLU A 141 -4.48 4.82 26.13
CA GLU A 141 -5.16 3.83 25.30
C GLU A 141 -4.31 2.61 24.96
N GLY A 142 -3.01 2.61 25.32
CA GLY A 142 -2.07 1.53 25.06
C GLY A 142 -1.58 1.48 23.61
N LEU A 143 -1.58 2.63 22.91
CA LEU A 143 -1.06 2.77 21.56
C LEU A 143 0.42 3.18 21.62
N HIS A 144 1.22 2.68 20.67
CA HIS A 144 2.61 3.12 20.54
C HIS A 144 2.69 4.57 20.06
N THR A 145 3.59 5.34 20.68
CA THR A 145 3.74 6.78 20.43
C THR A 145 4.72 7.05 19.29
N GLY A 146 4.21 7.55 18.17
CA GLY A 146 5.01 8.11 17.09
C GLY A 146 4.84 9.63 16.97
N LEU A 147 5.93 10.33 16.63
CA LEU A 147 5.92 11.78 16.38
C LEU A 147 6.56 12.05 15.02
N TYR A 148 5.89 12.85 14.19
CA TYR A 148 6.48 13.39 12.98
C TYR A 148 7.27 14.66 13.28
N TYR A 149 8.42 14.80 12.63
CA TYR A 149 9.26 15.98 12.73
C TYR A 149 9.87 16.36 11.38
N SER A 150 9.50 17.54 10.88
CA SER A 150 10.15 18.13 9.70
C SER A 150 11.56 18.62 10.02
N LEU A 151 12.57 18.13 9.28
CA LEU A 151 13.93 18.65 9.33
C LEU A 151 14.01 20.09 8.78
N PRO A 152 13.34 20.44 7.65
CA PRO A 152 13.18 21.82 7.24
C PRO A 152 12.32 22.64 8.20
N ASP A 153 12.56 23.93 8.18
CA ASP A 153 11.73 24.94 8.82
C ASP A 153 11.81 26.21 7.97
N TRP A 154 10.97 26.24 6.94
CA TRP A 154 10.95 27.31 5.95
C TRP A 154 10.57 28.66 6.55
N SER A 155 10.03 28.75 7.77
CA SER A 155 9.77 30.04 8.43
C SER A 155 10.92 30.50 9.33
N HIS A 156 11.81 29.59 9.74
CA HIS A 156 12.84 29.92 10.73
C HIS A 156 13.93 30.82 10.15
N PRO A 157 14.29 31.93 10.84
CA PRO A 157 15.27 32.87 10.32
C PRO A 157 16.69 32.29 10.24
N TYR A 158 17.01 31.22 10.98
CA TYR A 158 18.28 30.50 10.83
C TYR A 158 18.29 29.49 9.69
N TYR A 159 17.16 29.12 9.09
CA TYR A 159 17.13 28.18 7.97
C TYR A 159 17.45 28.89 6.64
N ASP A 160 18.24 28.25 5.77
CA ASP A 160 18.69 28.86 4.52
C ASP A 160 17.58 28.91 3.47
N VAL A 161 16.80 27.86 3.30
CA VAL A 161 15.70 27.82 2.32
C VAL A 161 14.46 28.54 2.86
N PHE A 162 13.84 29.40 2.06
CA PHE A 162 12.58 30.10 2.41
C PHE A 162 11.41 29.66 1.55
N THR A 163 11.56 29.76 0.23
CA THR A 163 10.58 29.27 -0.74
C THR A 163 11.33 28.54 -1.84
N ARG A 164 10.61 27.85 -2.71
CA ARG A 164 11.20 27.15 -3.86
C ARG A 164 12.12 28.04 -4.71
N ALA A 165 11.80 29.32 -4.80
CA ALA A 165 12.52 30.30 -5.62
C ALA A 165 13.53 31.15 -4.82
N ARG A 166 13.60 30.99 -3.49
CA ARG A 166 14.37 31.90 -2.64
C ARG A 166 15.08 31.18 -1.50
N LYS A 167 16.40 31.27 -1.51
CA LYS A 167 17.26 31.09 -0.33
C LYS A 167 17.48 32.42 0.39
N ARG A 168 17.68 32.35 1.70
CA ARG A 168 18.08 33.44 2.59
C ARG A 168 19.58 33.66 2.56
N TYR A 169 20.36 32.59 2.45
CA TYR A 169 21.82 32.62 2.45
C TYR A 169 22.39 31.31 1.88
N GLU A 170 23.70 31.27 1.65
CA GLU A 170 24.44 30.06 1.29
C GLU A 170 25.16 29.52 2.53
N LEU A 171 25.02 28.23 2.85
CA LEU A 171 25.61 27.61 4.06
C LEU A 171 27.11 27.92 4.21
N ALA A 172 27.88 27.82 3.12
CA ALA A 172 29.31 28.08 3.12
C ALA A 172 29.69 29.53 3.50
N LYS A 173 28.76 30.50 3.32
CA LYS A 173 28.98 31.92 3.64
C LYS A 173 28.53 32.28 5.06
N GLU A 174 27.54 31.58 5.61
CA GLU A 174 27.02 31.82 6.97
C GLU A 174 26.95 30.54 7.83
N PRO A 175 28.07 29.82 8.04
CA PRO A 175 28.07 28.54 8.76
C PRO A 175 27.62 28.67 10.22
N ASN A 176 27.82 29.83 10.86
CA ASN A 176 27.35 30.09 12.22
C ASN A 176 25.82 30.17 12.29
N ARG A 177 25.17 30.75 11.27
CA ARG A 177 23.71 30.82 11.20
C ARG A 177 23.12 29.42 11.03
N TRP A 178 23.71 28.60 10.17
CA TRP A 178 23.35 27.19 10.03
C TRP A 178 23.55 26.42 11.35
N ASN A 179 24.67 26.60 12.03
CA ASN A 179 24.92 25.94 13.31
C ASN A 179 23.89 26.32 14.39
N HIS A 180 23.39 27.56 14.40
CA HIS A 180 22.26 27.93 15.26
C HIS A 180 20.97 27.22 14.88
N TYR A 181 20.72 26.98 13.58
CA TYR A 181 19.58 26.18 13.14
C TYR A 181 19.70 24.71 13.59
N VAL A 182 20.89 24.13 13.47
CA VAL A 182 21.15 22.77 13.95
C VAL A 182 20.92 22.66 15.45
N ALA A 183 21.42 23.62 16.23
CA ALA A 183 21.17 23.69 17.66
C ALA A 183 19.68 23.86 18.00
N TYR A 184 18.93 24.65 17.21
CA TYR A 184 17.49 24.84 17.33
C TYR A 184 16.73 23.52 17.19
N TYR A 185 16.91 22.80 16.07
CA TYR A 185 16.13 21.59 15.82
C TYR A 185 16.55 20.45 16.77
N GLN A 186 17.84 20.33 17.12
CA GLN A 186 18.29 19.33 18.09
C GLN A 186 17.75 19.60 19.50
N LYS A 187 17.60 20.88 19.88
CA LYS A 187 16.92 21.25 21.13
C LYS A 187 15.45 20.82 21.11
N GLN A 188 14.75 21.05 20.00
CA GLN A 188 13.36 20.57 19.85
C GLN A 188 13.26 19.05 19.97
N LEU A 189 14.12 18.29 19.28
CA LEU A 189 14.14 16.83 19.37
C LEU A 189 14.48 16.33 20.78
N SER A 190 15.37 17.01 21.51
CA SER A 190 15.67 16.69 22.91
C SER A 190 14.46 16.93 23.81
N GLU A 191 13.74 18.05 23.64
CA GLU A 191 12.52 18.35 24.39
C GLU A 191 11.44 17.29 24.13
N LEU A 192 11.15 16.97 22.86
CA LEU A 192 10.19 15.92 22.48
C LEU A 192 10.58 14.57 23.08
N SER A 193 11.85 14.18 22.96
CA SER A 193 12.37 12.90 23.45
C SER A 193 12.31 12.79 24.97
N GLN A 194 12.64 13.88 25.68
CA GLN A 194 12.63 13.90 27.14
C GLN A 194 11.20 13.90 27.70
N GLN A 195 10.32 14.70 27.12
CA GLN A 195 8.95 14.89 27.62
C GLN A 195 8.05 13.71 27.30
N TYR A 196 8.17 13.15 26.10
CA TYR A 196 7.19 12.19 25.58
C TYR A 196 7.72 10.76 25.46
N LYS A 197 9.05 10.58 25.42
CA LYS A 197 9.72 9.29 25.21
C LYS A 197 9.06 8.49 24.06
N PRO A 198 8.98 9.06 22.85
CA PRO A 198 8.34 8.39 21.73
C PRO A 198 9.05 7.08 21.39
N GLU A 199 8.28 6.14 20.87
CA GLU A 199 8.78 4.86 20.37
C GLU A 199 9.16 4.96 18.89
N LEU A 200 8.58 5.93 18.17
CA LEU A 200 8.87 6.21 16.77
C LEU A 200 9.07 7.71 16.52
N ILE A 201 10.11 8.09 15.78
CA ILE A 201 10.23 9.42 15.16
C ILE A 201 10.17 9.25 13.65
N TRP A 202 9.23 9.96 13.03
CA TRP A 202 9.04 9.99 11.59
C TRP A 202 9.61 11.31 11.07
N PHE A 203 10.80 11.27 10.50
CA PHE A 203 11.45 12.45 9.91
C PHE A 203 10.96 12.70 8.49
N ASP A 204 11.07 13.95 8.06
CA ASP A 204 10.76 14.36 6.70
C ASP A 204 11.61 15.55 6.27
N GLY A 205 11.80 15.73 4.97
CA GLY A 205 12.56 16.85 4.42
C GLY A 205 14.08 16.67 4.42
N ASP A 206 14.58 15.43 4.47
CA ASP A 206 16.02 15.15 4.45
C ASP A 206 16.70 15.46 3.11
N TRP A 207 15.93 15.66 2.04
CA TRP A 207 16.42 15.94 0.68
C TRP A 207 17.07 17.32 0.48
N GLU A 208 16.86 18.30 1.38
CA GLU A 208 17.39 19.66 1.19
C GLU A 208 18.88 19.79 1.57
N HIS A 209 19.41 18.89 2.41
CA HIS A 209 20.81 18.90 2.85
C HIS A 209 21.39 17.50 3.01
N SER A 210 22.71 17.41 3.00
CA SER A 210 23.44 16.15 3.24
C SER A 210 23.31 15.66 4.68
N ALA A 211 23.59 14.37 4.91
CA ALA A 211 23.62 13.77 6.25
C ALA A 211 24.58 14.50 7.19
N GLU A 212 25.72 14.98 6.67
CA GLU A 212 26.73 15.74 7.39
C GLU A 212 26.22 17.13 7.81
N GLU A 213 25.60 17.86 6.89
CA GLU A 213 25.00 19.18 7.17
C GLU A 213 23.87 19.07 8.19
N TRP A 214 23.04 18.02 8.05
CA TRP A 214 22.00 17.69 9.00
C TRP A 214 22.52 17.17 10.33
N LYS A 215 23.81 16.84 10.48
CA LYS A 215 24.34 16.15 11.67
C LYS A 215 23.50 14.92 12.04
N ALA A 216 23.16 14.11 11.04
CA ALA A 216 22.23 12.99 11.17
C ALA A 216 22.69 11.96 12.21
N LYS A 217 24.01 11.71 12.31
CA LYS A 217 24.59 10.79 13.30
C LYS A 217 24.44 11.30 14.73
N GLU A 218 24.69 12.59 14.96
CA GLU A 218 24.53 13.24 16.25
C GLU A 218 23.06 13.26 16.67
N THR A 219 22.17 13.57 15.73
CA THR A 219 20.71 13.53 15.93
C THR A 219 20.25 12.13 16.33
N LEU A 220 20.71 11.09 15.64
CA LEU A 220 20.42 9.70 15.99
C LEU A 220 20.94 9.34 17.39
N ALA A 221 22.15 9.75 17.74
CA ALA A 221 22.73 9.51 19.06
C ALA A 221 21.96 10.23 20.17
N LEU A 222 21.49 11.46 19.92
CA LEU A 222 20.65 12.22 20.83
C LEU A 222 19.33 11.49 21.10
N LEU A 223 18.64 11.02 20.06
CA LEU A 223 17.38 10.28 20.23
C LEU A 223 17.60 8.98 21.02
N ARG A 224 18.64 8.22 20.67
CA ARG A 224 18.97 6.95 21.34
C ARG A 224 19.40 7.11 22.79
N LYS A 225 19.93 8.27 23.19
CA LYS A 225 20.22 8.59 24.60
C LYS A 225 18.93 8.60 25.44
N HIS A 226 17.81 9.03 24.87
CA HIS A 226 16.52 9.09 25.57
C HIS A 226 15.72 7.79 25.44
N ASN A 227 15.77 7.15 24.27
CA ASN A 227 15.16 5.84 24.02
C ASN A 227 16.09 4.99 23.13
N PRO A 228 16.83 4.01 23.71
CA PRO A 228 17.75 3.15 22.94
C PRO A 228 17.06 2.32 21.85
N ASN A 229 15.77 2.07 22.00
CA ASN A 229 14.96 1.24 21.11
C ASN A 229 14.10 2.07 20.14
N ILE A 230 14.32 3.39 20.04
CA ILE A 230 13.55 4.25 19.15
C ILE A 230 13.63 3.74 17.70
N ILE A 231 12.47 3.75 17.04
CA ILE A 231 12.33 3.44 15.62
C ILE A 231 12.36 4.74 14.83
N ILE A 232 13.11 4.76 13.74
CA ILE A 232 13.23 5.92 12.86
C ILE A 232 12.99 5.48 11.43
N ASN A 233 12.25 6.26 10.65
CA ASN A 233 12.06 6.00 9.22
C ASN A 233 13.34 6.28 8.41
N SER A 234 13.37 5.88 7.14
CA SER A 234 14.53 6.07 6.26
C SER A 234 14.92 7.52 5.99
N ARG A 235 14.06 8.49 6.31
CA ARG A 235 14.19 9.93 6.01
C ARG A 235 15.01 10.73 7.02
N LEU A 236 16.07 10.11 7.54
CA LEU A 236 17.17 10.79 8.22
C LEU A 236 18.44 10.52 7.42
N ASN A 237 18.41 10.83 6.12
CA ASN A 237 19.47 10.53 5.15
C ASN A 237 19.96 9.07 5.21
N HIS A 238 19.02 8.12 5.17
CA HIS A 238 19.26 6.67 5.23
C HIS A 238 19.78 6.12 6.57
N HIS A 239 19.74 6.90 7.65
CA HIS A 239 20.04 6.43 9.02
C HIS A 239 18.82 5.79 9.74
N GLY A 240 17.81 5.36 8.97
CA GLY A 240 16.56 4.77 9.47
C GLY A 240 16.55 3.25 9.62
N ASP A 241 15.48 2.75 10.22
CA ASP A 241 15.21 1.34 10.50
C ASP A 241 14.23 0.68 9.51
N TYR A 242 13.46 1.48 8.76
CA TYR A 242 12.45 1.00 7.81
C TYR A 242 12.24 1.99 6.65
N GLU A 243 11.76 1.49 5.51
CA GLU A 243 11.47 2.31 4.31
C GLU A 243 10.05 2.87 4.32
N THR A 244 9.85 4.03 3.69
CA THR A 244 8.55 4.72 3.63
C THR A 244 8.09 5.00 2.20
N PRO A 245 7.58 4.01 1.45
CA PRO A 245 6.80 4.27 0.24
C PRO A 245 5.66 5.25 0.56
N GLU A 246 5.43 6.23 -0.30
CA GLU A 246 4.44 7.27 -0.07
C GLU A 246 3.44 7.35 -1.23
N GLN A 247 2.14 7.29 -0.92
CA GLN A 247 0.98 7.34 -1.85
C GLN A 247 0.89 6.18 -2.87
N GLY A 248 2.00 5.80 -3.51
CA GLY A 248 2.06 4.70 -4.46
C GLY A 248 2.12 3.36 -3.72
N ILE A 249 1.04 2.57 -3.79
CA ILE A 249 1.06 1.20 -3.29
C ILE A 249 2.12 0.41 -4.06
N PRO A 250 3.11 -0.22 -3.39
CA PRO A 250 4.06 -1.09 -4.06
C PRO A 250 3.32 -2.19 -4.83
N VAL A 251 3.63 -2.34 -6.12
CA VAL A 251 3.10 -3.45 -6.94
C VAL A 251 3.76 -4.76 -6.52
N THR A 252 5.03 -4.70 -6.18
CA THR A 252 5.81 -5.82 -5.67
C THR A 252 6.29 -5.52 -4.27
N ARG A 253 6.49 -6.59 -3.49
CA ARG A 253 7.05 -6.49 -2.14
C ARG A 253 8.35 -5.68 -2.16
N PRO A 254 8.48 -4.62 -1.32
CA PRO A 254 9.74 -3.91 -1.15
C PRO A 254 10.87 -4.83 -0.69
N GLU A 255 12.11 -4.53 -1.11
CA GLU A 255 13.29 -5.36 -0.81
C GLU A 255 13.66 -5.34 0.68
N THR A 256 13.38 -4.23 1.37
CA THR A 256 13.65 -4.09 2.79
C THR A 256 12.65 -4.90 3.60
N LYS A 257 13.14 -5.51 4.69
CA LYS A 257 12.29 -6.33 5.56
C LYS A 257 11.16 -5.50 6.19
N PHE A 258 11.49 -4.30 6.68
CA PHE A 258 10.56 -3.40 7.33
C PHE A 258 10.27 -2.21 6.43
N TRP A 259 8.99 -1.95 6.21
CA TRP A 259 8.51 -0.83 5.43
C TRP A 259 7.08 -0.47 5.83
N GLU A 260 6.70 0.76 5.57
CA GLU A 260 5.38 1.33 5.91
C GLU A 260 4.93 2.24 4.78
N LEU A 261 3.75 1.96 4.22
CA LEU A 261 3.11 2.84 3.27
C LEU A 261 2.39 3.96 4.04
N CYS A 262 2.83 5.20 3.88
CA CYS A 262 2.04 6.35 4.31
C CYS A 262 1.04 6.74 3.21
N TYR A 263 -0.22 6.94 3.60
CA TYR A 263 -1.35 6.95 2.66
C TYR A 263 -2.49 7.85 3.12
N THR A 264 -2.95 8.74 2.24
CA THR A 264 -4.06 9.67 2.52
C THR A 264 -5.42 9.03 2.23
N MET A 265 -6.48 9.55 2.86
CA MET A 265 -7.85 9.14 2.55
C MET A 265 -8.37 9.76 1.25
N ASN A 266 -8.01 11.01 0.97
CA ASN A 266 -8.26 11.72 -0.28
C ASN A 266 -6.92 12.04 -0.97
N ASP A 267 -6.79 13.12 -1.73
CA ASP A 267 -5.55 13.53 -2.41
C ASP A 267 -4.71 14.51 -1.55
N SER A 268 -5.07 14.72 -0.27
CA SER A 268 -4.46 15.69 0.63
C SER A 268 -4.04 15.10 1.98
N TRP A 269 -2.90 15.53 2.54
CA TRP A 269 -2.50 15.21 3.91
C TRP A 269 -3.23 16.12 4.92
N GLY A 270 -3.06 17.44 4.79
CA GLY A 270 -3.82 18.41 5.57
C GLY A 270 -5.30 18.45 5.20
N TYR A 271 -6.12 19.00 6.10
CA TYR A 271 -7.53 19.26 5.82
C TYR A 271 -7.70 20.17 4.59
N GLN A 272 -8.31 19.65 3.53
CA GLN A 272 -8.74 20.43 2.36
C GLN A 272 -10.24 20.25 2.11
N PRO A 273 -11.09 21.27 2.35
CA PRO A 273 -12.55 21.12 2.30
C PRO A 273 -13.09 20.83 0.90
N PHE A 274 -12.34 21.22 -0.14
CA PHE A 274 -12.73 21.05 -1.55
C PHE A 274 -12.21 19.74 -2.17
N ASP A 275 -11.28 19.05 -1.51
CA ASP A 275 -10.86 17.72 -1.92
C ASP A 275 -11.86 16.67 -1.44
N LYS A 276 -12.81 16.36 -2.33
CA LYS A 276 -13.87 15.37 -2.10
C LYS A 276 -13.54 13.99 -2.62
N LYS A 277 -12.32 13.76 -3.10
CA LYS A 277 -11.92 12.49 -3.74
C LYS A 277 -11.51 11.44 -2.71
N TYR A 278 -12.40 11.16 -1.76
CA TYR A 278 -12.18 10.16 -0.73
C TYR A 278 -12.21 8.75 -1.30
N LYS A 279 -11.22 7.96 -0.92
CA LYS A 279 -11.21 6.51 -1.13
C LYS A 279 -12.32 5.88 -0.29
N SER A 280 -12.97 4.86 -0.83
CA SER A 280 -13.98 4.12 -0.08
C SER A 280 -13.33 3.28 1.05
N PRO A 281 -14.08 2.92 2.11
CA PRO A 281 -13.60 1.98 3.12
C PRO A 281 -13.06 0.68 2.54
N ASN A 282 -13.70 0.17 1.47
CA ASN A 282 -13.26 -1.02 0.75
C ASN A 282 -11.83 -0.86 0.19
N MET A 283 -11.57 0.26 -0.49
CA MET A 283 -10.25 0.57 -1.05
C MET A 283 -9.19 0.62 0.05
N ILE A 284 -9.48 1.28 1.18
CA ILE A 284 -8.56 1.36 2.32
C ILE A 284 -8.28 -0.01 2.93
N ILE A 285 -9.31 -0.83 3.14
CA ILE A 285 -9.16 -2.20 3.68
C ILE A 285 -8.31 -3.05 2.74
N ARG A 286 -8.55 -2.99 1.42
CA ARG A 286 -7.75 -3.72 0.43
C ARG A 286 -6.30 -3.23 0.39
N THR A 287 -6.06 -1.93 0.54
CA THR A 287 -4.70 -1.37 0.69
C THR A 287 -4.01 -1.88 1.97
N LEU A 288 -4.73 -2.00 3.08
CA LEU A 288 -4.18 -2.62 4.29
C LEU A 288 -3.80 -4.09 4.03
N VAL A 289 -4.67 -4.85 3.37
CA VAL A 289 -4.40 -6.24 2.99
C VAL A 289 -3.22 -6.36 2.02
N ASP A 290 -3.05 -5.44 1.07
CA ASP A 290 -1.86 -5.36 0.23
C ASP A 290 -0.59 -5.25 1.09
N CYS A 291 -0.57 -4.31 2.03
CA CYS A 291 0.57 -4.11 2.92
C CYS A 291 0.87 -5.36 3.73
N ILE A 292 -0.16 -5.97 4.35
CA ILE A 292 -0.03 -7.20 5.13
C ILE A 292 0.53 -8.35 4.26
N SER A 293 0.00 -8.53 3.04
CA SER A 293 0.41 -9.62 2.14
C SER A 293 1.88 -9.53 1.74
N MET A 294 2.40 -8.31 1.64
CA MET A 294 3.80 -7.99 1.34
C MET A 294 4.65 -7.80 2.62
N GLY A 295 4.07 -8.01 3.80
CA GLY A 295 4.74 -7.99 5.10
C GLY A 295 4.99 -6.61 5.71
N GLY A 296 4.44 -5.53 5.14
CA GLY A 296 4.59 -4.16 5.63
C GLY A 296 3.42 -3.66 6.48
N ASN A 297 3.49 -2.37 6.79
CA ASN A 297 2.47 -1.64 7.54
C ASN A 297 1.77 -0.60 6.66
N LEU A 298 0.53 -0.26 7.02
CA LEU A 298 -0.18 0.91 6.51
C LEU A 298 -0.23 1.99 7.59
N LEU A 299 0.25 3.18 7.26
CA LEU A 299 0.08 4.40 8.05
C LEU A 299 -0.93 5.30 7.36
N LEU A 300 -2.20 5.19 7.79
CA LEU A 300 -3.34 5.86 7.18
C LEU A 300 -3.53 7.24 7.78
N ASP A 301 -3.55 8.28 6.94
CA ASP A 301 -3.62 9.67 7.39
C ASP A 301 -5.04 10.18 7.65
N ILE A 302 -5.14 11.09 8.62
CA ILE A 302 -6.26 12.00 8.81
C ILE A 302 -5.77 13.46 8.84
N GLY A 303 -6.60 14.35 8.29
CA GLY A 303 -6.41 15.80 8.32
C GLY A 303 -7.54 16.48 9.12
N PRO A 304 -7.36 16.74 10.42
CA PRO A 304 -8.35 17.44 11.25
C PRO A 304 -8.52 18.92 10.86
N LYS A 305 -9.69 19.49 11.15
CA LYS A 305 -9.98 20.92 10.94
C LYS A 305 -9.24 21.79 11.96
N ALA A 306 -9.11 23.09 11.70
CA ALA A 306 -8.43 24.03 12.60
C ALA A 306 -9.00 24.11 14.02
N ASP A 307 -10.28 23.76 14.21
CA ASP A 307 -10.89 23.68 15.53
C ASP A 307 -10.61 22.36 16.26
N GLY A 308 -9.98 21.38 15.62
CA GLY A 308 -9.71 20.05 16.20
C GLY A 308 -10.82 19.03 16.02
N SER A 309 -11.88 19.33 15.26
CA SER A 309 -12.84 18.33 14.81
C SER A 309 -12.32 17.54 13.61
N ILE A 310 -12.62 16.24 13.55
CA ILE A 310 -12.27 15.38 12.42
C ILE A 310 -13.42 15.41 11.40
N PRO A 311 -13.15 15.59 10.08
CA PRO A 311 -14.16 15.54 9.03
C PRO A 311 -15.01 14.26 9.05
N GLU A 312 -16.29 14.37 8.69
CA GLU A 312 -17.24 13.27 8.77
C GLU A 312 -16.86 12.11 7.84
N GLU A 313 -16.34 12.41 6.66
CA GLU A 313 -15.85 11.43 5.69
C GLU A 313 -14.72 10.57 6.30
N GLN A 314 -13.77 11.21 6.99
CA GLN A 314 -12.67 10.53 7.69
C GLN A 314 -13.18 9.70 8.88
N LEU A 315 -14.14 10.24 9.66
CA LEU A 315 -14.78 9.50 10.76
C LEU A 315 -15.48 8.22 10.25
N ASN A 316 -16.20 8.31 9.13
CA ASN A 316 -16.87 7.15 8.53
C ASN A 316 -15.85 6.09 8.10
N ILE A 317 -14.78 6.49 7.41
CA ILE A 317 -13.71 5.56 6.98
C ILE A 317 -13.09 4.87 8.19
N LEU A 318 -12.72 5.60 9.25
CA LEU A 318 -12.14 5.01 10.46
C LEU A 318 -13.09 4.04 11.17
N LYS A 319 -14.39 4.35 11.23
CA LYS A 319 -15.40 3.46 11.83
C LYS A 319 -15.58 2.18 11.00
N GLN A 320 -15.63 2.29 9.67
CA GLN A 320 -15.76 1.13 8.78
C GLN A 320 -14.49 0.27 8.77
N LEU A 321 -13.32 0.91 8.84
CA LEU A 321 -12.05 0.21 9.06
C LEU A 321 -12.08 -0.52 10.41
N GLY A 322 -12.50 0.15 11.49
CA GLY A 322 -12.67 -0.44 12.82
C GLY A 322 -13.61 -1.65 12.86
N ARG A 323 -14.75 -1.58 12.16
CA ARG A 323 -15.67 -2.72 11.99
C ARG A 323 -14.92 -3.95 11.43
N TRP A 324 -14.14 -3.74 10.37
CA TRP A 324 -13.41 -4.82 9.70
C TRP A 324 -12.21 -5.32 10.52
N THR A 325 -11.39 -4.42 11.05
CA THR A 325 -10.17 -4.76 11.81
C THR A 325 -10.49 -5.49 13.10
N ASN A 326 -11.56 -5.11 13.81
CA ASN A 326 -11.99 -5.83 15.03
C ASN A 326 -12.49 -7.24 14.72
N LYS A 327 -13.24 -7.43 13.63
CA LYS A 327 -13.72 -8.74 13.20
C LYS A 327 -12.58 -9.66 12.76
N HIS A 328 -11.57 -9.12 12.10
CA HIS A 328 -10.49 -9.88 11.46
C HIS A 328 -9.12 -9.77 12.16
N ALA A 329 -9.10 -9.33 13.41
CA ALA A 329 -7.88 -8.96 14.14
C ALA A 329 -6.76 -10.02 14.10
N THR A 330 -7.09 -11.31 14.24
CA THR A 330 -6.11 -12.41 14.24
C THR A 330 -5.40 -12.61 12.90
N ALA A 331 -6.02 -12.16 11.80
CA ALA A 331 -5.42 -12.21 10.48
C ALA A 331 -4.60 -10.95 10.15
N ILE A 332 -4.70 -9.91 10.97
CA ILE A 332 -4.00 -8.65 10.75
C ILE A 332 -2.73 -8.63 11.62
N TYR A 333 -2.90 -8.58 12.93
CA TYR A 333 -1.80 -8.29 13.85
C TYR A 333 -0.89 -9.50 14.05
N GLY A 334 0.41 -9.25 14.09
CA GLY A 334 1.42 -10.31 14.23
C GLY A 334 1.60 -11.20 13.00
N THR A 335 0.95 -10.90 11.88
CA THR A 335 1.13 -11.69 10.65
C THR A 335 2.44 -11.37 9.94
N ARG A 336 2.83 -12.26 9.02
CA ARG A 336 3.98 -12.15 8.13
C ARG A 336 3.50 -12.26 6.68
N ALA A 337 4.38 -11.86 5.76
CA ALA A 337 4.11 -11.91 4.33
C ALA A 337 3.55 -13.28 3.91
N GLY A 338 2.63 -13.26 2.95
CA GLY A 338 1.92 -14.44 2.49
C GLY A 338 2.75 -15.39 1.64
N ILE A 339 2.05 -16.36 1.05
CA ILE A 339 2.60 -17.27 0.05
C ILE A 339 2.56 -16.64 -1.35
N PRO A 340 3.38 -17.11 -2.31
CA PRO A 340 3.42 -16.60 -3.67
C PRO A 340 2.08 -16.68 -4.42
N PHE A 341 1.88 -15.79 -5.37
CA PHE A 341 0.65 -15.69 -6.17
C PHE A 341 0.33 -16.97 -6.97
N GLU A 342 1.35 -17.70 -7.43
CA GLU A 342 1.15 -18.97 -8.13
C GLU A 342 0.50 -20.03 -7.23
N ASN A 343 0.77 -19.98 -5.91
CA ASN A 343 0.17 -20.90 -4.94
C ASN A 343 -1.26 -20.51 -4.56
N TYR A 344 -1.52 -19.19 -4.52
CA TYR A 344 -2.85 -18.62 -4.28
C TYR A 344 -3.02 -17.34 -5.09
N GLN A 345 -3.96 -17.36 -6.04
CA GLN A 345 -4.26 -16.26 -6.98
C GLN A 345 -5.06 -15.13 -6.29
N GLY A 346 -4.60 -14.68 -5.14
CA GLY A 346 -5.18 -13.64 -4.30
C GLY A 346 -4.19 -13.22 -3.22
N LYS A 347 -4.63 -12.45 -2.22
CA LYS A 347 -3.76 -11.97 -1.14
C LYS A 347 -3.77 -12.93 0.05
N SER A 348 -2.61 -13.22 0.61
CA SER A 348 -2.48 -14.09 1.78
C SER A 348 -1.52 -13.54 2.83
N ALA A 349 -1.57 -14.10 4.04
CA ALA A 349 -0.63 -13.81 5.11
C ALA A 349 -0.40 -15.06 5.97
N LEU A 350 0.74 -15.12 6.66
CA LEU A 350 1.04 -16.20 7.60
C LEU A 350 0.95 -15.70 9.04
N SER A 351 0.49 -16.54 9.97
CA SER A 351 0.66 -16.27 11.41
C SER A 351 2.14 -16.18 11.79
N LYS A 352 2.45 -15.55 12.93
CA LYS A 352 3.82 -15.39 13.43
C LYS A 352 4.59 -16.71 13.56
N ASP A 353 3.92 -17.77 13.99
CA ASP A 353 4.49 -19.12 14.10
C ASP A 353 4.55 -19.87 12.76
N GLY A 354 3.95 -19.31 11.70
CA GLY A 354 3.88 -19.87 10.35
C GLY A 354 2.90 -21.02 10.21
N LYS A 355 2.05 -21.32 11.18
CA LYS A 355 1.14 -22.47 11.17
C LYS A 355 -0.25 -22.18 10.61
N THR A 356 -0.65 -20.90 10.55
CA THR A 356 -1.93 -20.49 9.98
C THR A 356 -1.69 -19.68 8.72
N LEU A 357 -2.30 -20.11 7.62
CA LEU A 357 -2.39 -19.35 6.38
C LEU A 357 -3.73 -18.62 6.35
N TYR A 358 -3.68 -17.29 6.29
CA TYR A 358 -4.84 -16.44 6.09
C TYR A 358 -5.00 -16.14 4.60
N LEU A 359 -6.21 -16.30 4.08
CA LEU A 359 -6.57 -15.95 2.70
C LEU A 359 -7.57 -14.81 2.74
N TYR A 360 -7.25 -13.73 2.03
CA TYR A 360 -8.14 -12.60 1.85
C TYR A 360 -8.90 -12.78 0.53
N VAL A 361 -10.23 -12.83 0.63
CA VAL A 361 -11.13 -13.16 -0.48
C VAL A 361 -11.95 -11.92 -0.83
N TYR A 362 -11.77 -11.43 -2.06
CA TYR A 362 -12.32 -10.17 -2.55
C TYR A 362 -13.59 -10.37 -3.39
N GLU A 363 -13.96 -11.62 -3.65
CA GLU A 363 -15.13 -11.99 -4.42
C GLU A 363 -15.99 -13.02 -3.68
N GLN A 364 -17.31 -12.88 -3.86
CA GLN A 364 -18.26 -13.91 -3.48
C GLN A 364 -18.24 -14.98 -4.56
N LYS A 365 -17.63 -16.13 -4.25
CA LYS A 365 -17.50 -17.25 -5.17
C LYS A 365 -17.72 -18.58 -4.45
N PRO A 366 -18.23 -19.62 -5.13
CA PRO A 366 -18.62 -20.87 -4.47
C PRO A 366 -17.41 -21.72 -4.07
N GLN A 367 -16.26 -21.53 -4.70
CA GLN A 367 -15.08 -22.34 -4.49
C GLN A 367 -13.79 -21.52 -4.60
N LEU A 368 -12.74 -22.00 -3.94
CA LEU A 368 -11.39 -21.43 -3.99
C LEU A 368 -10.37 -22.56 -4.03
N GLN A 369 -9.26 -22.37 -4.73
CA GLN A 369 -8.20 -23.37 -4.84
C GLN A 369 -6.85 -22.84 -4.36
N LEU A 370 -6.09 -23.71 -3.71
CA LEU A 370 -4.67 -23.52 -3.38
C LEU A 370 -3.85 -24.63 -4.02
N LYS A 371 -2.69 -24.28 -4.57
CA LYS A 371 -1.82 -25.22 -5.29
C LYS A 371 -0.44 -25.25 -4.65
N GLY A 372 0.25 -26.40 -4.74
CA GLY A 372 1.66 -26.52 -4.35
C GLY A 372 1.91 -26.49 -2.83
N LEU A 373 0.89 -26.71 -2.00
CA LEU A 373 1.08 -26.88 -0.55
C LEU A 373 1.64 -28.28 -0.25
N LEU A 374 2.65 -28.33 0.62
CA LEU A 374 3.40 -29.55 0.95
C LEU A 374 2.96 -30.22 2.26
N ASN A 375 2.15 -29.53 3.06
CA ASN A 375 1.61 -30.09 4.30
C ASN A 375 0.71 -31.30 3.98
N THR A 376 0.98 -32.44 4.61
CA THR A 376 0.27 -33.71 4.34
C THR A 376 -1.08 -33.82 5.04
N ALA A 377 -1.23 -33.17 6.20
CA ALA A 377 -2.50 -33.12 6.93
C ALA A 377 -3.36 -31.96 6.40
N LEU A 378 -4.66 -32.21 6.27
CA LEU A 378 -5.63 -31.16 5.94
C LEU A 378 -5.66 -30.10 7.05
N PRO A 379 -5.77 -28.81 6.69
CA PRO A 379 -5.88 -27.75 7.68
C PRO A 379 -7.25 -27.77 8.36
N GLU A 380 -7.29 -27.29 9.61
CA GLU A 380 -8.52 -26.84 10.23
C GLU A 380 -8.94 -25.51 9.59
N LEU A 381 -10.21 -25.42 9.18
CA LEU A 381 -10.75 -24.27 8.47
C LEU A 381 -11.69 -23.44 9.35
N SER A 382 -11.58 -22.12 9.23
CA SER A 382 -12.55 -21.19 9.80
C SER A 382 -12.66 -19.91 8.98
N VAL A 383 -13.77 -19.19 9.13
CA VAL A 383 -13.90 -17.81 8.65
C VAL A 383 -13.61 -16.89 9.84
N VAL A 384 -12.60 -16.03 9.71
CA VAL A 384 -12.15 -15.19 10.82
C VAL A 384 -13.26 -14.22 11.19
N GLY A 385 -13.67 -14.24 12.47
CA GLY A 385 -14.74 -13.39 12.97
C GLY A 385 -16.15 -13.82 12.57
N ASP A 386 -16.34 -15.02 12.03
CA ASP A 386 -17.65 -15.60 11.75
C ASP A 386 -17.68 -17.12 11.97
N ALA A 387 -18.13 -17.52 13.17
CA ALA A 387 -18.27 -18.93 13.54
C ALA A 387 -19.49 -19.62 12.92
N ALA A 388 -20.44 -18.88 12.34
CA ALA A 388 -21.63 -19.46 11.72
C ALA A 388 -21.33 -19.99 10.31
N SER A 389 -20.39 -19.35 9.60
CA SER A 389 -19.91 -19.78 8.30
C SER A 389 -19.22 -21.14 8.36
N LYS A 390 -19.42 -21.96 7.32
CA LYS A 390 -18.77 -23.26 7.17
C LYS A 390 -17.99 -23.31 5.86
N VAL A 391 -16.75 -23.76 5.95
CA VAL A 391 -15.90 -24.07 4.80
C VAL A 391 -15.55 -25.54 4.87
N THR A 392 -15.69 -26.26 3.76
CA THR A 392 -15.20 -27.64 3.66
C THR A 392 -13.96 -27.68 2.80
N VAL A 393 -13.03 -28.58 3.13
CA VAL A 393 -11.81 -28.81 2.37
C VAL A 393 -11.87 -30.19 1.73
N THR A 394 -11.52 -30.25 0.47
CA THR A 394 -11.19 -31.49 -0.23
C THR A 394 -9.83 -31.35 -0.89
N THR A 395 -9.21 -32.49 -1.18
CA THR A 395 -7.98 -32.54 -1.98
C THR A 395 -8.30 -33.20 -3.30
N ALA A 396 -7.94 -32.54 -4.40
CA ALA A 396 -8.00 -33.08 -5.74
C ALA A 396 -6.73 -32.67 -6.47
N ASP A 397 -6.08 -33.61 -7.16
CA ASP A 397 -4.93 -33.33 -8.02
C ASP A 397 -3.75 -32.60 -7.36
N ALA A 398 -3.44 -32.93 -6.09
CA ALA A 398 -2.42 -32.25 -5.28
C ALA A 398 -2.70 -30.74 -5.04
N ALA A 399 -3.97 -30.32 -5.20
CA ALA A 399 -4.47 -29.01 -4.83
C ALA A 399 -5.50 -29.14 -3.69
N ILE A 400 -5.54 -28.12 -2.84
CA ILE A 400 -6.56 -27.94 -1.82
C ILE A 400 -7.72 -27.17 -2.45
N GLN A 401 -8.93 -27.73 -2.39
CA GLN A 401 -10.16 -27.07 -2.81
C GLN A 401 -11.00 -26.72 -1.59
N LEU A 402 -11.44 -25.47 -1.52
CA LEU A 402 -12.29 -24.95 -0.46
C LEU A 402 -13.68 -24.71 -1.03
N ASP A 403 -14.71 -25.26 -0.39
CA ASP A 403 -16.11 -24.96 -0.66
C ASP A 403 -16.57 -23.79 0.20
N LEU A 404 -16.98 -22.71 -0.44
CA LEU A 404 -17.42 -21.45 0.17
C LEU A 404 -18.92 -21.23 0.06
N THR A 405 -19.71 -22.22 -0.39
CA THR A 405 -21.16 -22.08 -0.58
C THR A 405 -21.94 -21.78 0.71
N LYS A 406 -21.33 -22.06 1.88
CA LYS A 406 -21.89 -21.78 3.22
C LYS A 406 -21.12 -20.69 3.96
N VAL A 407 -20.43 -19.80 3.24
CA VAL A 407 -19.75 -18.64 3.79
C VAL A 407 -20.64 -17.40 3.68
N ASN A 408 -20.78 -16.68 4.78
CA ASN A 408 -21.33 -15.33 4.79
C ASN A 408 -20.19 -14.34 4.51
N PHE A 409 -20.10 -13.89 3.27
CA PHE A 409 -19.03 -13.00 2.84
C PHE A 409 -19.15 -11.63 3.52
N ASP A 410 -18.03 -11.10 4.00
CA ASP A 410 -17.95 -9.70 4.44
C ASP A 410 -18.20 -8.78 3.25
N GLN A 411 -18.84 -7.64 3.50
CA GLN A 411 -19.11 -6.63 2.48
C GLN A 411 -17.81 -6.07 1.85
N ASP A 412 -16.69 -6.14 2.56
CA ASP A 412 -15.40 -5.59 2.10
C ASP A 412 -14.41 -6.68 1.71
N VAL A 413 -13.90 -7.44 2.69
CA VAL A 413 -12.95 -8.54 2.46
C VAL A 413 -13.26 -9.66 3.44
N THR A 414 -13.52 -10.86 2.91
CA THR A 414 -13.69 -12.05 3.75
C THR A 414 -12.33 -12.68 4.04
N VAL A 415 -12.12 -13.19 5.25
CA VAL A 415 -10.85 -13.81 5.62
C VAL A 415 -11.05 -15.25 6.04
N LEU A 416 -10.40 -16.18 5.34
CA LEU A 416 -10.34 -17.59 5.69
C LEU A 416 -9.05 -17.86 6.47
N ALA A 417 -9.12 -18.70 7.50
CA ALA A 417 -7.95 -19.18 8.22
C ALA A 417 -7.80 -20.69 8.03
N LEU A 418 -6.63 -21.09 7.51
CA LEU A 418 -6.22 -22.48 7.32
C LEU A 418 -5.12 -22.78 8.34
N LYS A 419 -5.48 -23.50 9.41
CA LYS A 419 -4.55 -23.83 10.48
C LYS A 419 -3.99 -25.23 10.30
N PHE A 420 -2.69 -25.32 10.17
CA PHE A 420 -1.95 -26.57 10.00
C PHE A 420 -1.30 -26.99 11.33
N LYS A 421 -1.00 -28.29 11.45
CA LYS A 421 -0.28 -28.85 12.60
C LYS A 421 1.16 -28.30 12.69
N ASP A 422 1.80 -28.24 11.53
CA ASP A 422 3.18 -27.79 11.33
C ASP A 422 3.19 -26.49 10.52
N LYS A 423 4.37 -25.87 10.38
CA LYS A 423 4.51 -24.66 9.56
C LYS A 423 4.03 -24.93 8.13
N VAL A 424 3.37 -23.94 7.54
CA VAL A 424 2.93 -23.98 6.15
C VAL A 424 4.18 -24.08 5.26
N GLN A 425 4.20 -25.08 4.39
CA GLN A 425 5.26 -25.31 3.42
C GLN A 425 4.66 -25.36 2.03
N TRP A 426 5.35 -24.76 1.07
CA TRP A 426 4.89 -24.70 -0.32
C TRP A 426 6.06 -24.80 -1.28
N GLN A 427 5.72 -25.16 -2.51
CA GLN A 427 6.58 -25.12 -3.68
C GLN A 427 5.82 -24.52 -4.85
N ALA A 428 6.52 -24.12 -5.90
CA ALA A 428 5.87 -23.73 -7.15
C ALA A 428 4.93 -24.86 -7.61
N PRO A 429 3.65 -24.57 -7.94
CA PRO A 429 2.74 -25.56 -8.46
C PRO A 429 3.30 -26.25 -9.70
N GLN A 430 3.15 -27.57 -9.79
CA GLN A 430 3.47 -28.28 -11.03
C GLN A 430 2.44 -27.94 -12.10
N GLU A 431 2.90 -27.45 -13.24
CA GLU A 431 2.05 -27.22 -14.39
C GLU A 431 1.66 -28.57 -15.00
N LYS A 432 0.39 -28.94 -14.90
CA LYS A 432 -0.17 -30.05 -15.68
C LYS A 432 -0.51 -29.55 -17.08
N GLU A 433 -0.24 -30.36 -18.09
CA GLU A 433 -0.69 -30.08 -19.45
C GLU A 433 -2.22 -30.09 -19.49
N VAL A 434 -2.80 -29.04 -20.05
CA VAL A 434 -4.24 -28.86 -20.18
C VAL A 434 -4.55 -28.95 -21.67
N SER A 435 -5.32 -29.96 -22.08
CA SER A 435 -5.81 -30.07 -23.46
C SER A 435 -7.16 -29.39 -23.62
N LEU A 436 -7.40 -28.82 -24.79
CA LEU A 436 -8.66 -28.18 -25.13
C LEU A 436 -9.85 -29.14 -25.01
N GLU A 437 -9.70 -30.38 -25.47
CA GLU A 437 -10.74 -31.41 -25.37
C GLU A 437 -11.13 -31.69 -23.90
N ASN A 438 -10.15 -31.83 -23.01
CA ASN A 438 -10.42 -32.06 -21.59
C ASN A 438 -11.16 -30.89 -20.94
N VAL A 439 -10.82 -29.66 -21.31
CA VAL A 439 -11.50 -28.45 -20.84
C VAL A 439 -12.93 -28.39 -21.35
N LEU A 440 -13.15 -28.60 -22.65
CA LEU A 440 -14.48 -28.57 -23.27
C LEU A 440 -15.40 -29.67 -22.74
N ASN A 441 -14.86 -30.83 -22.37
CA ASN A 441 -15.61 -31.95 -21.82
C ASN A 441 -15.74 -31.93 -20.29
N ASN A 442 -15.17 -30.92 -19.61
CA ASN A 442 -15.18 -30.85 -18.14
C ASN A 442 -16.60 -30.57 -17.61
N LYS A 443 -17.10 -31.44 -16.74
CA LYS A 443 -18.45 -31.32 -16.14
C LYS A 443 -18.57 -30.18 -15.14
N HIS A 444 -17.47 -29.73 -14.56
CA HIS A 444 -17.42 -28.63 -13.59
C HIS A 444 -17.02 -27.34 -14.28
N ILE A 445 -18.02 -26.52 -14.64
CA ILE A 445 -17.80 -25.27 -15.40
C ILE A 445 -16.76 -24.35 -14.73
N GLY A 446 -16.84 -24.12 -13.43
CA GLY A 446 -15.87 -23.26 -12.73
C GLY A 446 -14.43 -23.76 -12.86
N THR A 447 -14.21 -25.08 -12.77
CA THR A 447 -12.90 -25.69 -12.99
C THR A 447 -12.42 -25.51 -14.43
N ALA A 448 -13.31 -25.70 -15.41
CA ALA A 448 -12.99 -25.51 -16.83
C ALA A 448 -12.58 -24.06 -17.13
N LEU A 449 -13.35 -23.09 -16.61
CA LEU A 449 -13.07 -21.67 -16.83
C LEU A 449 -11.78 -21.21 -16.13
N ASN A 450 -11.52 -21.69 -14.90
CA ASN A 450 -10.25 -21.41 -14.23
C ASN A 450 -9.05 -22.04 -14.98
N GLN A 451 -9.21 -23.25 -15.56
CA GLN A 451 -8.19 -23.85 -16.41
C GLN A 451 -7.90 -22.97 -17.63
N ILE A 452 -8.94 -22.51 -18.35
CA ILE A 452 -8.79 -21.58 -19.49
C ILE A 452 -8.05 -20.31 -19.08
N ALA A 453 -8.54 -19.62 -18.05
CA ALA A 453 -7.94 -18.39 -17.58
C ALA A 453 -6.48 -18.59 -17.12
N SER A 454 -6.19 -19.72 -16.46
CA SER A 454 -4.86 -20.03 -15.94
C SER A 454 -3.87 -20.32 -17.07
N THR A 455 -4.29 -21.05 -18.11
CA THR A 455 -3.42 -21.36 -19.26
C THR A 455 -3.11 -20.09 -20.05
N LEU A 456 -4.11 -19.23 -20.28
CA LEU A 456 -3.92 -17.93 -20.92
C LEU A 456 -2.99 -17.01 -20.11
N HIS A 457 -3.18 -16.95 -18.79
CA HIS A 457 -2.37 -16.11 -17.92
C HIS A 457 -0.88 -16.42 -17.99
N VAL A 458 -0.52 -17.71 -18.06
CA VAL A 458 0.89 -18.12 -18.21
C VAL A 458 1.39 -18.03 -19.66
N GLY A 459 0.53 -17.69 -20.62
CA GLY A 459 0.86 -17.55 -22.04
C GLY A 459 0.78 -18.85 -22.84
N LYS A 460 0.09 -19.87 -22.32
CA LYS A 460 -0.18 -21.14 -23.02
C LYS A 460 -1.62 -21.11 -23.55
N ASN A 461 -1.83 -20.54 -24.74
CA ASN A 461 -3.17 -20.43 -25.29
C ASN A 461 -3.62 -21.75 -25.93
N ILE A 462 -4.48 -22.51 -25.23
CA ILE A 462 -5.02 -23.79 -25.69
C ILE A 462 -5.99 -23.65 -26.89
N PHE A 463 -6.33 -22.42 -27.29
CA PHE A 463 -7.18 -22.14 -28.45
C PHE A 463 -6.37 -21.79 -29.71
N ASP A 464 -5.05 -21.64 -29.61
CA ASP A 464 -4.21 -21.41 -30.78
C ASP A 464 -4.33 -22.59 -31.76
N HIS A 465 -4.59 -22.28 -33.03
CA HIS A 465 -4.84 -23.27 -34.08
C HIS A 465 -6.00 -24.26 -33.81
N SER A 466 -6.89 -23.96 -32.87
CA SER A 466 -8.03 -24.82 -32.50
C SER A 466 -9.24 -24.73 -33.42
N GLY A 467 -9.26 -23.74 -34.33
CA GLY A 467 -10.44 -23.39 -35.10
C GLY A 467 -11.42 -22.45 -34.38
N LEU A 468 -11.06 -21.88 -33.22
CA LEU A 468 -11.73 -20.71 -32.65
C LEU A 468 -11.52 -19.49 -33.56
N THR A 469 -12.55 -18.69 -33.75
CA THR A 469 -12.54 -17.41 -34.48
C THR A 469 -12.68 -16.25 -33.49
N LEU A 470 -12.28 -15.05 -33.90
CA LEU A 470 -12.32 -13.85 -33.04
C LEU A 470 -13.72 -13.53 -32.52
N ASP A 471 -14.75 -13.72 -33.35
CA ASP A 471 -16.15 -13.44 -33.03
C ASP A 471 -16.87 -14.65 -32.39
N GLY A 472 -16.19 -15.79 -32.26
CA GLY A 472 -16.78 -17.03 -31.75
C GLY A 472 -17.83 -17.66 -32.68
N MET A 473 -17.98 -17.15 -33.92
CA MET A 473 -18.88 -17.69 -34.93
C MET A 473 -18.15 -18.66 -35.87
N GLU A 474 -18.87 -19.64 -36.43
CA GLU A 474 -18.31 -20.60 -37.39
C GLU A 474 -17.07 -21.39 -36.88
N THR A 475 -16.94 -21.51 -35.55
CA THR A 475 -15.80 -22.17 -34.91
C THR A 475 -15.74 -23.66 -35.23
N LYS A 476 -14.54 -24.18 -35.54
CA LYS A 476 -14.29 -25.62 -35.78
C LYS A 476 -13.65 -26.32 -34.58
N LEU A 477 -14.11 -25.97 -33.38
CA LEU A 477 -13.62 -26.54 -32.14
C LEU A 477 -13.88 -28.06 -32.07
N PRO A 478 -12.99 -28.84 -31.43
CA PRO A 478 -13.16 -30.28 -31.24
C PRO A 478 -14.33 -30.52 -30.28
N THR A 479 -15.52 -30.73 -30.83
CA THR A 479 -16.77 -30.95 -30.08
C THR A 479 -17.34 -32.33 -30.38
N GLY A 480 -18.05 -32.90 -29.41
CA GLY A 480 -18.68 -34.21 -29.52
C GLY A 480 -19.69 -34.45 -28.40
N ASN A 481 -20.11 -35.70 -28.23
CA ASN A 481 -21.17 -36.07 -27.26
C ASN A 481 -20.82 -35.79 -25.79
N LEU A 482 -19.52 -35.64 -25.47
CA LEU A 482 -19.04 -35.35 -24.11
C LEU A 482 -18.85 -33.86 -23.84
N THR A 483 -19.01 -33.00 -24.85
CA THR A 483 -18.80 -31.57 -24.71
C THR A 483 -19.82 -30.96 -23.77
N ASN A 484 -19.34 -30.19 -22.79
CA ASN A 484 -20.18 -29.44 -21.87
C ASN A 484 -20.72 -28.18 -22.60
N PRO A 485 -22.03 -28.09 -22.87
CA PRO A 485 -22.59 -26.98 -23.62
C PRO A 485 -22.35 -25.63 -22.94
N ALA A 486 -22.40 -25.57 -21.62
CA ALA A 486 -22.23 -24.33 -20.88
C ALA A 486 -20.77 -23.81 -20.93
N VAL A 487 -19.78 -24.70 -21.02
CA VAL A 487 -18.38 -24.31 -21.24
C VAL A 487 -18.21 -23.81 -22.67
N LEU A 488 -18.75 -24.53 -23.66
CA LEU A 488 -18.67 -24.14 -25.06
C LEU A 488 -19.35 -22.78 -25.33
N ASP A 489 -20.53 -22.55 -24.76
CA ASP A 489 -21.26 -21.29 -24.89
C ASP A 489 -20.48 -20.12 -24.27
N TRP A 490 -19.86 -20.35 -23.11
CA TRP A 490 -18.99 -19.35 -22.50
C TRP A 490 -17.76 -19.06 -23.36
N VAL A 491 -17.13 -20.08 -23.94
CA VAL A 491 -15.98 -19.94 -24.86
C VAL A 491 -16.37 -19.10 -26.08
N LYS A 492 -17.51 -19.40 -26.71
CA LYS A 492 -17.99 -18.64 -27.88
C LYS A 492 -18.32 -17.20 -27.51
N LYS A 493 -19.02 -16.99 -26.39
CA LYS A 493 -19.36 -15.64 -25.88
C LYS A 493 -18.11 -14.78 -25.66
N HIS A 494 -17.03 -15.38 -25.16
CA HIS A 494 -15.81 -14.67 -24.77
C HIS A 494 -14.66 -14.83 -25.76
N ALA A 495 -14.93 -15.27 -26.99
CA ALA A 495 -13.93 -15.65 -27.97
C ALA A 495 -12.84 -14.59 -28.18
N GLU A 496 -13.19 -13.30 -28.13
CA GLU A 496 -12.26 -12.17 -28.22
C GLU A 496 -11.09 -12.26 -27.22
N ALA A 497 -11.36 -12.69 -25.98
CA ALA A 497 -10.34 -12.80 -24.93
C ALA A 497 -9.50 -14.09 -25.03
N LEU A 498 -9.92 -15.03 -25.87
CA LEU A 498 -9.33 -16.35 -26.03
C LEU A 498 -8.58 -16.48 -27.37
N TYR A 499 -8.98 -15.72 -28.39
CA TYR A 499 -8.42 -15.75 -29.74
C TYR A 499 -7.10 -14.98 -29.82
N GLU A 500 -6.01 -15.67 -30.15
CA GLU A 500 -4.67 -15.08 -30.34
C GLU A 500 -4.20 -14.18 -29.18
N THR A 501 -4.57 -14.52 -27.94
CA THR A 501 -4.12 -13.81 -26.75
C THR A 501 -2.84 -14.43 -26.18
N GLY A 502 -2.00 -13.58 -25.61
CA GLY A 502 -0.74 -13.93 -24.97
C GLY A 502 -0.78 -13.81 -23.45
N LYS A 503 0.41 -13.96 -22.85
CA LYS A 503 0.64 -13.93 -21.41
C LYS A 503 0.00 -12.71 -20.74
N GLY A 504 -0.65 -12.95 -19.61
CA GLY A 504 -1.30 -11.93 -18.79
C GLY A 504 -0.35 -11.00 -18.03
N LEU A 505 -0.94 -10.19 -17.14
CA LEU A 505 -0.20 -9.35 -16.22
C LEU A 505 0.66 -10.19 -15.26
N PRO A 506 1.84 -9.71 -14.88
CA PRO A 506 2.59 -10.33 -13.80
C PRO A 506 1.92 -10.05 -12.43
N GLU A 507 2.33 -10.83 -11.42
CA GLU A 507 1.87 -10.66 -10.03
C GLU A 507 1.95 -9.20 -9.56
N GLY A 508 0.94 -8.80 -8.77
CA GLY A 508 0.89 -7.52 -8.09
C GLY A 508 0.06 -6.45 -8.82
N HIS A 509 -0.11 -6.58 -10.13
CA HIS A 509 -0.86 -5.61 -10.94
C HIS A 509 -2.38 -5.81 -10.89
N TYR A 510 -2.83 -7.06 -10.79
CA TYR A 510 -4.23 -7.46 -10.71
C TYR A 510 -4.35 -8.68 -9.78
N GLU A 511 -5.36 -8.70 -8.92
CA GLU A 511 -5.67 -9.82 -8.03
C GLU A 511 -6.55 -10.83 -8.74
N GLY A 512 -5.95 -11.54 -9.68
CA GLY A 512 -6.63 -12.55 -10.48
C GLY A 512 -5.88 -12.86 -11.75
N LEU A 513 -6.51 -13.66 -12.60
CA LEU A 513 -5.93 -14.08 -13.86
C LEU A 513 -6.25 -13.08 -14.97
N SER A 514 -5.32 -12.92 -15.91
CA SER A 514 -5.51 -12.01 -17.04
C SER A 514 -4.87 -12.56 -18.29
N ALA A 515 -5.26 -12.04 -19.45
CA ALA A 515 -4.64 -12.29 -20.74
C ALA A 515 -4.44 -10.97 -21.47
N LEU A 516 -3.58 -10.97 -22.49
CA LEU A 516 -3.26 -9.78 -23.24
C LEU A 516 -3.50 -10.04 -24.73
N SER A 517 -4.17 -9.13 -25.44
CA SER A 517 -4.32 -9.23 -26.90
C SER A 517 -2.96 -9.30 -27.61
N LYS A 518 -2.94 -9.84 -28.82
CA LYS A 518 -1.73 -9.98 -29.65
C LYS A 518 -0.94 -8.68 -29.82
N ASP A 519 -1.64 -7.57 -30.04
CA ASP A 519 -1.07 -6.22 -30.17
C ASP A 519 -0.69 -5.57 -28.83
N ARG A 520 -1.00 -6.25 -27.73
CA ARG A 520 -0.78 -5.82 -26.35
C ARG A 520 -1.56 -4.59 -25.90
N GLN A 521 -2.63 -4.21 -26.61
CA GLN A 521 -3.43 -3.02 -26.28
C GLN A 521 -4.69 -3.33 -25.49
N THR A 522 -5.21 -4.56 -25.53
CA THR A 522 -6.38 -4.97 -24.74
C THR A 522 -5.97 -5.95 -23.66
N LEU A 523 -6.16 -5.53 -22.41
CA LEU A 523 -5.99 -6.36 -21.23
C LEU A 523 -7.34 -7.02 -20.88
N TYR A 524 -7.38 -8.34 -20.86
CA TYR A 524 -8.54 -9.12 -20.45
C TYR A 524 -8.38 -9.56 -19.00
N LEU A 525 -9.30 -9.15 -18.12
CA LEU A 525 -9.34 -9.53 -16.72
C LEU A 525 -10.38 -10.64 -16.53
N PHE A 526 -9.96 -11.78 -16.01
CA PHE A 526 -10.88 -12.85 -15.63
C PHE A 526 -11.33 -12.60 -14.18
N VAL A 527 -12.62 -12.32 -14.02
CA VAL A 527 -13.25 -11.96 -12.74
C VAL A 527 -14.12 -13.13 -12.29
N GLU A 528 -13.70 -13.81 -11.23
CA GLU A 528 -14.44 -14.95 -10.66
C GLU A 528 -15.54 -14.49 -9.71
N GLY A 529 -16.75 -15.01 -9.88
CA GLY A 529 -17.87 -14.68 -8.98
C GLY A 529 -18.21 -13.18 -8.94
N THR A 530 -18.62 -12.70 -7.78
CA THR A 530 -19.08 -11.31 -7.58
C THR A 530 -18.10 -10.52 -6.72
N PRO A 531 -17.40 -9.51 -7.24
CA PRO A 531 -16.53 -8.65 -6.44
C PRO A 531 -17.29 -7.96 -5.29
N THR A 532 -16.66 -7.87 -4.12
CA THR A 532 -17.19 -7.13 -2.95
C THR A 532 -16.98 -5.62 -3.05
N GLY A 533 -16.15 -5.18 -3.99
CA GLY A 533 -15.79 -3.79 -4.25
C GLY A 533 -15.14 -3.63 -5.64
N PRO A 534 -14.66 -2.43 -5.98
CA PRO A 534 -14.11 -2.17 -7.31
C PRO A 534 -12.87 -3.01 -7.59
N ILE A 535 -12.70 -3.44 -8.83
CA ILE A 535 -11.53 -4.17 -9.30
C ILE A 535 -10.36 -3.19 -9.43
N ALA A 536 -9.22 -3.51 -8.81
CA ALA A 536 -8.05 -2.65 -8.83
C ALA A 536 -7.02 -3.12 -9.88
N LEU A 537 -6.53 -2.19 -10.71
CA LEU A 537 -5.32 -2.36 -11.50
C LEU A 537 -4.25 -1.38 -11.04
N LYS A 538 -3.07 -1.92 -10.74
CA LYS A 538 -1.93 -1.15 -10.22
C LYS A 538 -0.82 -1.13 -11.26
N GLY A 539 -0.03 -0.06 -11.28
CA GLY A 539 1.17 0.00 -12.12
C GLY A 539 0.90 0.09 -13.62
N ILE A 540 -0.30 0.49 -14.06
CA ILE A 540 -0.63 0.66 -15.48
C ILE A 540 -0.20 2.08 -15.92
N LYS A 541 0.82 2.19 -16.78
CA LYS A 541 1.35 3.50 -17.22
C LYS A 541 0.52 4.12 -18.36
N ASN A 542 -0.22 3.30 -19.10
CA ASN A 542 -0.99 3.70 -20.28
C ASN A 542 -2.26 4.49 -19.91
N GLY A 543 -2.76 5.30 -20.84
CA GLY A 543 -4.13 5.79 -20.78
C GLY A 543 -5.13 4.66 -21.06
N ILE A 544 -6.32 4.76 -20.46
CA ILE A 544 -7.42 3.82 -20.72
C ILE A 544 -8.37 4.45 -21.72
N ALA A 545 -8.43 3.87 -22.91
CA ALA A 545 -9.34 4.32 -23.97
C ALA A 545 -10.79 3.96 -23.63
N ARG A 546 -11.04 2.72 -23.17
CA ARG A 546 -12.36 2.26 -22.72
C ARG A 546 -12.31 0.93 -21.98
N ILE A 547 -13.34 0.64 -21.18
CA ILE A 547 -13.51 -0.64 -20.49
C ILE A 547 -14.89 -1.22 -20.81
N ARG A 548 -14.97 -2.54 -21.04
CA ARG A 548 -16.25 -3.22 -21.35
C ARG A 548 -16.31 -4.65 -20.82
N VAL A 549 -17.53 -5.16 -20.65
CA VAL A 549 -17.78 -6.60 -20.46
C VAL A 549 -17.69 -7.31 -21.81
N VAL A 550 -16.83 -8.32 -21.93
CA VAL A 550 -16.68 -9.10 -23.17
C VAL A 550 -17.93 -9.96 -23.41
N GLY A 551 -18.33 -10.10 -24.67
CA GLY A 551 -19.49 -10.89 -25.10
C GLY A 551 -20.84 -10.21 -24.90
N GLU A 552 -21.04 -9.49 -23.79
CA GLU A 552 -22.27 -8.70 -23.55
C GLU A 552 -22.16 -7.26 -24.06
N GLY A 553 -20.97 -6.65 -24.00
CA GLY A 553 -20.66 -5.38 -24.65
C GLY A 553 -20.90 -4.11 -23.81
N SER A 554 -21.42 -4.20 -22.58
CA SER A 554 -21.64 -3.04 -21.72
C SER A 554 -20.34 -2.29 -21.45
N MET A 555 -20.39 -0.98 -21.63
CA MET A 555 -19.32 -0.06 -21.25
C MET A 555 -19.31 0.15 -19.74
N ILE A 556 -18.12 0.10 -19.13
CA ILE A 556 -17.93 0.29 -17.69
C ILE A 556 -17.00 1.48 -17.45
N ASN A 557 -17.32 2.29 -16.43
CA ASN A 557 -16.50 3.41 -16.01
C ASN A 557 -15.36 2.98 -15.08
N HIS A 558 -14.33 3.80 -15.01
CA HIS A 558 -13.25 3.66 -14.04
C HIS A 558 -12.88 5.00 -13.42
N GLU A 559 -12.22 4.93 -12.28
CA GLU A 559 -11.62 6.08 -11.61
C GLU A 559 -10.16 5.80 -11.29
N ILE A 560 -9.33 6.85 -11.22
CA ILE A 560 -7.92 6.73 -10.87
C ILE A 560 -7.66 7.46 -9.55
N PHE A 561 -7.17 6.75 -8.55
CA PHE A 561 -6.78 7.28 -7.24
C PHE A 561 -5.26 7.19 -7.04
N ASN A 562 -4.71 7.96 -6.09
CA ASN A 562 -3.27 8.00 -5.77
C ASN A 562 -2.38 8.43 -6.94
N LYS A 563 -2.93 9.20 -7.88
CA LYS A 563 -2.16 9.77 -8.98
C LYS A 563 -1.81 11.20 -8.63
N LEU A 564 -0.59 11.42 -8.20
CA LEU A 564 -0.02 12.76 -8.10
C LEU A 564 0.23 13.28 -9.52
N TYR A 565 -0.29 14.48 -9.83
CA TYR A 565 -0.29 14.99 -11.20
C TYR A 565 1.14 15.19 -11.75
N TRP A 566 2.10 15.46 -10.87
CA TRP A 566 3.51 15.67 -11.21
C TRP A 566 4.36 14.40 -11.19
N SER A 567 3.87 13.32 -10.59
CA SER A 567 4.63 12.08 -10.46
C SER A 567 4.50 11.24 -11.72
N SER A 568 5.57 10.56 -12.14
CA SER A 568 5.53 9.54 -13.19
C SER A 568 4.91 8.22 -12.71
N ILE A 569 4.80 8.03 -11.39
CA ILE A 569 4.18 6.84 -10.79
C ILE A 569 2.69 6.82 -11.18
N PRO A 570 2.19 5.72 -11.77
CA PRO A 570 0.78 5.61 -12.12
C PRO A 570 -0.10 5.48 -10.86
N GLY A 571 -1.31 6.03 -10.94
CA GLY A 571 -2.31 5.78 -9.91
C GLY A 571 -2.88 4.35 -9.99
N ILE A 572 -3.86 4.09 -9.13
CA ILE A 572 -4.61 2.83 -9.14
C ILE A 572 -5.90 3.06 -9.88
N VAL A 573 -6.12 2.26 -10.92
CA VAL A 573 -7.36 2.22 -11.68
C VAL A 573 -8.35 1.35 -10.91
N TYR A 574 -9.51 1.91 -10.58
CA TYR A 574 -10.61 1.19 -9.97
C TYR A 574 -11.76 1.06 -10.95
N ILE A 575 -12.17 -0.18 -11.23
CA ILE A 575 -13.20 -0.53 -12.19
C ILE A 575 -14.42 -1.04 -11.43
N GLN A 576 -15.55 -0.37 -11.55
CA GLN A 576 -16.79 -0.77 -10.88
C GLN A 576 -17.62 -1.68 -11.80
N ALA A 577 -17.48 -3.00 -11.63
CA ALA A 577 -18.28 -3.96 -12.39
C ALA A 577 -19.74 -3.98 -11.87
N PRO A 578 -20.75 -3.73 -12.73
CA PRO A 578 -22.16 -3.76 -12.33
C PRO A 578 -22.60 -5.20 -12.08
N LYS A 579 -23.20 -5.49 -10.92
CA LYS A 579 -23.55 -6.86 -10.49
C LYS A 579 -24.50 -7.55 -11.47
N GLU A 580 -25.42 -6.79 -12.05
CA GLU A 580 -26.42 -7.25 -13.02
C GLU A 580 -25.84 -7.57 -14.41
N ARG A 581 -24.58 -7.19 -14.68
CA ARG A 581 -23.86 -7.48 -15.93
C ARG A 581 -22.84 -8.60 -15.79
N LEU A 582 -22.65 -9.14 -14.59
CA LEU A 582 -21.71 -10.23 -14.34
C LEU A 582 -22.22 -11.55 -14.91
N ASP A 583 -21.31 -12.32 -15.47
CA ASP A 583 -21.54 -13.72 -15.79
C ASP A 583 -21.67 -14.57 -14.52
N LYS A 584 -22.51 -15.61 -14.61
CA LYS A 584 -22.81 -16.50 -13.48
C LYS A 584 -21.57 -17.15 -12.85
N ASN A 585 -20.56 -17.47 -13.66
CA ASN A 585 -19.37 -18.20 -13.21
C ASN A 585 -18.11 -17.32 -13.25
N MET A 586 -17.80 -16.76 -14.42
CA MET A 586 -16.62 -15.93 -14.65
C MET A 586 -16.94 -14.87 -15.69
N THR A 587 -16.74 -13.61 -15.32
CA THR A 587 -16.90 -12.46 -16.21
C THR A 587 -15.54 -12.13 -16.82
N VAL A 588 -15.51 -11.72 -18.08
CA VAL A 588 -14.29 -11.17 -18.68
C VAL A 588 -14.46 -9.67 -18.92
N ILE A 589 -13.58 -8.87 -18.35
CA ILE A 589 -13.54 -7.42 -18.55
C ILE A 589 -12.38 -7.09 -19.49
N ALA A 590 -12.66 -6.42 -20.60
CA ALA A 590 -11.65 -5.92 -21.52
C ALA A 590 -11.34 -4.45 -21.22
N VAL A 591 -10.07 -4.17 -20.92
CA VAL A 591 -9.52 -2.82 -20.74
C VAL A 591 -8.69 -2.49 -21.97
N LEU A 592 -9.24 -1.63 -22.83
CA LEU A 592 -8.52 -1.13 -24.00
C LEU A 592 -7.64 0.05 -23.59
N LEU A 593 -6.35 -0.08 -23.83
CA LEU A 593 -5.32 0.92 -23.59
C LEU A 593 -5.13 1.79 -24.83
N ASP A 594 -4.61 3.00 -24.64
CA ASP A 594 -4.26 3.91 -25.73
C ASP A 594 -3.01 3.49 -26.55
N SER A 595 -2.26 2.53 -26.02
CA SER A 595 -0.98 2.06 -26.55
C SER A 595 -0.65 0.68 -25.99
N PRO A 596 0.33 -0.05 -26.56
CA PRO A 596 0.75 -1.34 -26.02
C PRO A 596 1.13 -1.25 -24.54
N LEU A 597 0.73 -2.26 -23.76
CA LEU A 597 0.87 -2.30 -22.30
C LEU A 597 2.28 -1.95 -21.83
N ALA A 598 2.35 -0.91 -20.99
CA ALA A 598 3.53 -0.45 -20.27
C ALA A 598 3.26 -0.48 -18.76
N LEU A 599 4.16 -1.09 -18.01
CA LEU A 599 4.00 -1.33 -16.57
C LEU A 599 5.01 -0.54 -15.73
N HIS A 600 4.59 -0.17 -14.52
CA HIS A 600 5.45 0.31 -13.44
C HIS A 600 5.61 -0.78 -12.39
N ARG A 601 6.86 -1.19 -12.14
CA ARG A 601 7.25 -2.17 -11.10
C ARG A 601 8.47 -1.70 -10.32
N GLU A 602 8.84 -0.44 -10.48
CA GLU A 602 10.02 0.14 -9.86
C GLU A 602 9.73 0.37 -8.37
N LYS A 603 10.79 0.54 -7.57
CA LYS A 603 10.67 0.83 -6.14
C LYS A 603 9.90 2.15 -5.97
N VAL A 604 8.82 2.13 -5.19
CA VAL A 604 8.14 3.34 -4.75
C VAL A 604 8.87 3.87 -3.51
N GLY A 605 9.39 5.09 -3.60
CA GLY A 605 10.11 5.77 -2.53
C GLY A 605 9.29 6.84 -1.82
N ALA A 606 9.99 7.67 -1.06
CA ALA A 606 9.47 8.91 -0.50
C ALA A 606 9.15 9.93 -1.60
N ILE A 607 8.21 10.85 -1.34
CA ILE A 607 7.99 12.01 -2.20
C ILE A 607 8.73 13.20 -1.60
N GLU A 608 9.72 13.69 -2.35
CA GLU A 608 10.64 14.75 -1.89
C GLU A 608 10.27 16.14 -2.46
N ASN A 609 9.26 16.21 -3.34
CA ASN A 609 8.83 17.46 -3.95
C ASN A 609 7.35 17.43 -4.34
N ASN A 610 6.55 18.33 -3.77
CA ASN A 610 5.18 18.60 -4.18
C ASN A 610 5.21 19.79 -5.16
N LEU A 611 5.18 19.46 -6.45
CA LEU A 611 5.46 20.35 -7.57
C LEU A 611 4.41 21.44 -7.73
#